data_AF-A0A3A8L4M2-F1
#
_entry.id   AF-A0A3A8L4M2-F1
#
_cell.length_a   1.000
_cell.length_b   1.000
_cell.length_c   1.000
_cell.angle_alpha   90.00
_cell.angle_beta   90.00
_cell.angle_gamma   90.00
#
_symmetry.space_group_name_H-M   'P 1'
#
loop_
_entity.id
_entity.type
_entity.pdbx_description
1 polymer ?
#
loop_
_entity_poly.entity_id
_entity_poly.type
_entity_poly.pdbx_seq_one_letter_code
_entity_poly.pdbx_strand_id
1 'polypeptide(L)' 'MNGLDPAACYRALTTRDTRFDGRFFTAVKTTRIYCRPVCPARAPRFENCTFYPS' A
#
# COMPACT_ATOMS: atom_id res chain seq x y z
N MET A 1 -13.41 -14.09 -1.38
CA MET A 1 -13.73 -12.80 -0.73
C MET A 1 -12.42 -12.18 -0.26
N ASN A 2 -11.76 -11.34 -1.06
CA ASN A 2 -10.51 -10.71 -0.66
C ASN A 2 -10.78 -9.22 -0.36
N GLY A 3 -11.16 -8.94 0.88
CA GLY A 3 -11.66 -7.63 1.36
C GLY A 3 -10.57 -6.60 1.62
N LEU A 4 -9.71 -6.33 0.63
CA LEU A 4 -8.75 -5.23 0.71
C LEU A 4 -9.38 -3.99 0.09
N ASP A 5 -9.92 -3.13 0.93
CA ASP A 5 -10.41 -1.82 0.51
C ASP A 5 -9.20 -0.94 0.11
N PRO A 6 -9.09 -0.49 -1.15
CA PRO A 6 -7.94 0.26 -1.61
C PRO A 6 -7.81 1.60 -0.89
N ALA A 7 -8.92 2.23 -0.50
CA ALA A 7 -8.87 3.50 0.24
C ALA A 7 -8.34 3.30 1.67
N ALA A 8 -8.71 2.20 2.33
CA ALA A 8 -8.16 1.80 3.63
C ALA A 8 -6.66 1.46 3.52
N CYS A 9 -6.25 0.73 2.48
CA CYS A 9 -4.84 0.40 2.24
C CYS A 9 -4.01 1.65 1.98
N TYR A 10 -4.54 2.59 1.20
CA TYR A 10 -3.88 3.87 0.95
C TYR A 10 -3.78 4.73 2.20
N ARG A 11 -4.85 4.77 3.02
CA ARG A 11 -4.80 5.44 4.32
C ARG A 11 -3.71 4.83 5.19
N ALA A 12 -3.66 3.50 5.33
CA ALA A 12 -2.63 2.81 6.10
C ALA A 12 -1.21 3.09 5.58
N LEU A 13 -1.02 3.19 4.26
CA LEU A 13 0.25 3.60 3.65
C LEU A 13 0.61 5.06 3.99
N THR A 14 -0.35 5.98 3.94
CA THR A 14 -0.13 7.39 4.28
C THR A 14 0.10 7.63 5.77
N THR A 15 -0.59 6.90 6.64
CA THR A 15 -0.44 6.96 8.10
C THR A 15 0.72 6.10 8.60
N ARG A 16 1.30 5.25 7.73
CA ARG A 16 2.37 4.30 8.05
C ARG A 16 1.99 3.37 9.19
N ASP A 17 0.76 2.88 9.14
CA ASP A 17 0.18 2.06 10.19
C ASP A 17 0.82 0.66 10.18
N THR A 18 1.61 0.36 11.21
CA THR A 18 2.34 -0.90 11.35
C THR A 18 1.43 -2.11 11.52
N ARG A 19 0.15 -1.91 11.86
CA ARG A 19 -0.83 -3.01 11.98
C ARG A 19 -1.15 -3.65 10.63
N PHE A 20 -0.88 -2.93 9.54
CA PHE A 20 -1.04 -3.42 8.19
C PHE A 20 0.27 -3.95 7.58
N ASP A 21 1.39 -3.88 8.30
CA ASP A 21 2.63 -4.51 7.87
C ASP A 21 2.41 -6.02 7.67
N GLY A 22 2.71 -6.52 6.47
CA GLY A 22 2.49 -7.92 6.10
C GLY A 22 1.05 -8.32 5.76
N ARG A 23 0.07 -7.41 5.86
CA ARG A 23 -1.32 -7.68 5.39
C ARG A 23 -1.48 -7.49 3.88
N PHE A 24 -0.77 -6.51 3.33
CA PHE A 24 -0.80 -6.21 1.91
C PHE A 24 0.50 -5.56 1.46
N PHE A 25 0.75 -5.63 0.16
CA PHE A 25 1.83 -4.93 -0.52
C PHE A 25 1.25 -3.85 -1.44
N THR A 26 1.93 -2.71 -1.50
CA THR A 26 1.59 -1.64 -2.45
C THR A 26 2.54 -1.70 -3.63
N ALA A 27 2.04 -2.09 -4.80
CA ALA A 27 2.78 -1.98 -6.05
C ALA A 27 2.59 -0.57 -6.64
N VAL A 28 3.70 0.04 -7.05
CA VAL A 28 3.70 1.36 -7.66
C VAL A 28 3.86 1.21 -9.16
N LYS A 29 2.82 1.55 -9.94
CA LYS A 29 2.82 1.39 -11.40
C LYS A 29 3.94 2.15 -12.10
N THR A 30 4.31 3.32 -11.57
CA THR A 30 5.32 4.19 -12.19
C THR A 30 6.74 3.67 -12.02
N THR A 31 7.09 3.16 -10.85
CA THR A 31 8.44 2.64 -10.57
C THR A 31 8.55 1.13 -10.77
N ARG A 32 7.42 0.42 -10.87
CA ARG A 32 7.33 -1.05 -10.87
C ARG A 32 7.97 -1.71 -9.63
N ILE A 33 8.05 -0.96 -8.54
CA ILE A 33 8.53 -1.45 -7.24
C ILE A 33 7.32 -1.72 -6.37
N TYR A 34 7.41 -2.75 -5.53
CA TYR A 34 6.46 -2.97 -4.43
C TYR A 34 7.07 -2.46 -3.13
N CYS A 35 6.24 -1.83 -2.30
CA CYS A 35 6.59 -1.35 -0.98
C CYS A 35 5.64 -1.91 0.07
N ARG A 36 6.15 -2.00 1.30
CA ARG A 36 5.33 -2.28 2.49
C ARG A 36 4.63 -0.99 2.95
N PRO A 37 3.46 -1.08 3.61
CA PRO A 37 2.73 0.10 4.10
C PRO A 37 3.51 0.94 5.12
N VAL A 38 4.54 0.35 5.75
CA VAL A 38 5.44 1.03 6.71
C VAL A 38 6.66 1.69 6.05
N CYS A 39 6.78 1.64 4.72
CA CYS A 39 7.94 2.18 4.04
C CYS A 39 8.07 3.70 4.30
N PRO A 40 9.27 4.20 4.67
CA PRO A 40 9.48 5.63 4.89
C PRO A 40 9.42 6.45 3.58
N ALA A 41 9.45 5.79 2.42
CA ALA A 41 9.34 6.44 1.12
C ALA A 41 8.09 7.32 1.03
N ARG A 42 8.18 8.35 0.18
CA ARG A 42 7.05 9.25 -0.06
C ARG A 42 5.88 8.45 -0.65
N ALA A 43 4.71 8.54 -0.03
CA ALA A 43 3.52 7.87 -0.51
C ALA A 43 3.26 8.28 -1.98
N PRO A 44 3.21 7.33 -2.93
CA PRO A 44 2.88 7.62 -4.31
C PRO A 44 1.42 8.09 -4.39
N ARG A 45 1.02 8.68 -5.53
CA ARG A 45 -0.40 9.01 -5.75
C ARG A 45 -1.24 7.73 -5.77
N PHE A 46 -2.43 7.80 -5.21
CA PHE A 46 -3.40 6.69 -5.16
C PHE A 46 -3.61 6.01 -6.52
N GLU A 47 -3.72 6.80 -7.59
CA GLU A 47 -3.92 6.33 -8.96
C GLU A 47 -2.81 5.39 -9.47
N ASN A 48 -1.59 5.58 -8.96
CA ASN A 48 -0.42 4.78 -9.30
C ASN A 48 -0.18 3.63 -8.32
N CYS A 49 -1.00 3.51 -7.27
CA CYS A 49 -0.90 2.46 -6.27
C CYS A 49 -1.83 1.30 -6.65
N THR A 50 -1.34 0.08 -6.48
CA THR A 50 -2.15 -1.13 -6.60
C THR A 50 -1.86 -2.01 -5.40
N PHE A 51 -2.89 -2.47 -4.71
CA PHE A 51 -2.75 -3.21 -3.48
C PHE A 51 -2.95 -4.69 -3.73
N TYR A 52 -2.03 -5.49 -3.21
CA TYR A 52 -2.06 -6.94 -3.33
C TYR A 52 -2.08 -7.58 -1.94
N PRO A 53 -2.91 -8.61 -1.69
CA PRO A 53 -2.82 -9.40 -0.46
C PRO A 53 -1.45 -10.07 -0.38
N SER A 54 -0.95 -10.24 0.85
CA SER A 54 0.18 -11.15 1.12
C SER A 54 -0.28 -12.59 1.27
#